data_AF-A0A7C2H134-F1
#
_entry.id   AF-A0A7C2H134-F1
#
_cell.length_a   1.000
_cell.length_b   1.000
_cell.length_c   1.000
_cell.angle_alpha   90.00
_cell.angle_beta   90.00
_cell.angle_gamma   90.00
#
_symmetry.space_group_name_H-M   'P 1'
#
loop_
_entity.id
_entity.type
_entity.pdbx_description
1 polymer ?
#
loop_
_entity_poly.entity_id
_entity_poly.type
_entity_poly.pdbx_seq_one_letter_code
_entity_poly.pdbx_strand_id
1 'polypeptide(L)' 'QADLDRYLDFYNRERAHQGHRTKGRTPYQAFSDGLALRPQREAA' A
#
# COMPACT_ATOMS: atom_id res chain seq x y z
N GLN A 1 -10.81 -19.77 -4.85
CA GLN A 1 -9.79 -18.72 -4.98
C GLN A 1 -10.34 -17.31 -4.69
N ALA A 2 -11.62 -17.01 -4.98
CA ALA A 2 -12.21 -15.66 -4.82
C ALA A 2 -12.15 -15.03 -3.41
N ASP A 3 -12.22 -15.85 -2.35
CA ASP A 3 -12.17 -15.31 -0.97
C ASP A 3 -10.81 -14.68 -0.66
N LEU A 4 -9.72 -15.26 -1.19
CA LEU A 4 -8.39 -14.70 -1.03
C LEU A 4 -8.27 -13.36 -1.78
N ASP A 5 -8.78 -13.31 -3.01
CA ASP A 5 -8.72 -12.10 -3.82
C ASP A 5 -9.49 -10.95 -3.15
N ARG A 6 -10.69 -11.24 -2.63
CA ARG A 6 -11.47 -10.27 -1.85
C ARG A 6 -10.76 -9.84 -0.57
N TYR A 7 -10.15 -10.78 0.15
CA TYR A 7 -9.38 -10.45 1.35
C TYR A 7 -8.19 -9.55 1.05
N LEU A 8 -7.45 -9.82 -0.02
CA LEU A 8 -6.30 -9.03 -0.44
C LEU A 8 -6.69 -7.62 -0.86
N ASP A 9 -7.82 -7.46 -1.56
CA ASP A 9 -8.30 -6.13 -1.95
C ASP A 9 -8.66 -5.30 -0.71
N PHE A 10 -9.47 -5.86 0.18
CA PHE A 10 -9.81 -5.23 1.47
C PHE A 10 -8.56 -4.85 2.28
N TYR A 11 -7.64 -5.80 2.47
CA TYR A 11 -6.44 -5.58 3.28
C TYR A 11 -5.58 -4.47 2.70
N ASN A 12 -5.36 -4.46 1.39
CA ASN A 12 -4.47 -3.50 0.76
C ASN A 12 -5.10 -2.12 0.58
N ARG A 13 -6.40 -2.04 0.29
CA ARG A 13 -7.06 -0.80 -0.14
C ARG A 13 -7.97 -0.15 0.89
N GLU A 14 -8.55 -0.91 1.80
CA GLU A 14 -9.56 -0.41 2.72
C GLU A 14 -9.05 -0.33 4.17
N ARG A 15 -8.17 -1.25 4.56
CA ARG A 15 -7.71 -1.33 5.94
C ARG A 15 -6.63 -0.28 6.26
N ALA A 16 -7.04 0.80 6.91
CA ALA A 16 -6.14 1.78 7.50
C ALA A 16 -5.37 1.18 8.70
N HIS A 17 -4.06 1.41 8.76
CA HIS A 17 -3.22 0.98 9.89
C HIS A 17 -2.79 2.18 10.73
N GLN A 18 -3.01 2.11 12.05
CA GLN A 18 -2.64 3.17 13.01
C GLN A 18 -1.21 3.06 13.56
N GLY A 19 -0.35 2.26 12.94
CA GLY A 19 1.06 2.16 13.33
C GLY A 19 1.82 3.47 13.07
N HIS A 20 2.86 3.74 13.86
CA HIS A 20 3.69 4.95 13.76
C HIS A 20 4.17 5.27 12.33
N ARG A 21 4.46 4.22 11.54
CA ARG A 21 4.93 4.36 10.15
C ARG A 21 3.78 4.56 9.16
N THR A 22 2.61 3.97 9.40
CA THR A 22 1.48 4.01 8.48
C THR A 22 0.58 5.22 8.72
N LYS A 23 0.46 5.72 9.96
CA LYS A 23 -0.27 6.96 10.32
C LYS A 23 -1.69 7.03 9.74
N GLY A 24 -2.43 5.93 9.80
CA GLY A 24 -3.79 5.82 9.25
C GLY A 24 -3.85 5.54 7.75
N ARG A 25 -2.71 5.44 7.05
CA ARG A 25 -2.68 5.01 5.65
C ARG A 25 -2.95 3.52 5.50
N THR A 26 -3.52 3.17 4.37
CA THR A 26 -3.64 1.77 3.92
C THR A 26 -2.28 1.27 3.42
N PRO A 27 -2.07 -0.06 3.35
CA PRO A 27 -0.85 -0.62 2.76
C PRO A 27 -0.56 -0.07 1.36
N TYR A 28 -1.60 0.05 0.52
CA TYR A 28 -1.47 0.57 -0.84
C TYR A 28 -0.99 2.03 -0.88
N GLN A 29 -1.52 2.88 0.00
CA GLN A 29 -1.09 4.28 0.11
C GLN A 29 0.36 4.37 0.56
N ALA A 30 0.74 3.64 1.62
CA ALA A 30 2.12 3.65 2.12
C ALA A 30 3.13 3.18 1.06
N PHE A 31 2.77 2.18 0.25
CA PHE A 31 3.59 1.71 -0.86
C PHE A 31 3.72 2.75 -1.98
N SER A 32 2.59 3.33 -2.41
CA SER A 32 2.56 4.35 -3.46
C SER A 32 3.37 5.60 -3.08
N ASP A 33 3.27 6.04 -1.82
CA ASP A 33 4.06 7.15 -1.29
C ASP A 33 5.57 6.84 -1.35
N GLY A 34 5.95 5.60 -1.04
CA GLY A 34 7.35 5.15 -1.15
C GLY A 34 7.85 5.13 -2.59
N LEU A 35 7.01 4.76 -3.56
CA LEU A 35 7.34 4.83 -4.98
C LEU A 35 7.53 6.27 -5.46
N ALA A 36 6.67 7.20 -5.03
CA ALA A 36 6.77 8.61 -5.39
C ALA A 36 8.05 9.28 -4.85
N LEU A 37 8.60 8.78 -3.74
CA LEU A 37 9.86 9.25 -3.17
C LEU A 37 11.10 8.65 -3.85
N ARG A 38 10.94 7.65 -4.73
CA ARG A 38 12.09 7.11 -5.45
C ARG A 38 12.59 8.14 -6.47
N PRO A 39 13.88 8.45 -6.48
CA PRO A 39 14.45 9.29 -7.54
C PRO A 39 14.15 8.64 -8.90
N GLN A 40 13.88 9.44 -9.92
CA GLN A 40 13.61 9.00 -11.29
C GLN A 40 14.88 8.45 -11.96
N ARG A 41 15.38 7.32 -11.47
CA ARG A 41 16.42 6.45 -12.01
C ARG A 41 16.02 5.06 -11.51
N GLU A 42 15.67 4.07 -12.33
CA GLU A 42 16.11 3.70 -13.66
C GLU A 42 14.88 3.24 -14.47
N ALA A 43 14.58 3.93 -15.57
CA ALA A 43 13.92 3.29 -16.69
C ALA A 43 15.06 2.62 -17.49
N ALA A 44 15.33 1.35 -17.19
CA ALA A 44 16.18 0.46 -17.97
C ALA A 44 15.29 -0.43 -18.84
#